data_AF-A0A1N7Q1D6-F1
#
_entry.id   AF-A0A1N7Q1D6-F1
#
_cell.length_a   1.000
_cell.length_b   1.000
_cell.length_c   1.000
_cell.angle_alpha   90.00
_cell.angle_beta   90.00
_cell.angle_gamma   90.00
#
_symmetry.space_group_name_H-M   'P 1'
#
loop_
_entity.id
_entity.type
_entity.pdbx_description
1 polymer ?
#
loop_
_entity_poly.entity_id
_entity_poly.type
_entity_poly.pdbx_seq_one_letter_code
_entity_poly.pdbx_strand_id
1 'polypeptide(L)'
;MKNITPDLQAHLDDGTTTLAWCWRIIRADGVTFGFTDHDRTLSFDGTDFEPESGLTASEVRSGSDLSVDAQDAEGVLTSDRITETDILDGRWDNAEVEVWRVNWADNGQRVLMRRGAIGQIRRGRLAFVAEVRSLAHVLGQTVGRTFQATCDAALGDARCGVDLVDPTFKGTGAVIDLLRDRAFSASGLGSFNSGWFTFGTVEWTGGANVGRQAEIIAHDLTDGIAVLTLLEAPVRSIAGSDAFTIRAGCDKRIETCSAKFANTANFRGFPHIPGQDAVLRYATKDGRHEGSVL
;
A
#
# COMPACT_ATOMS: atom_id res chain seq x y z
N MET A 1 1.93 -12.49 -28.41
CA MET A 1 3.29 -12.65 -28.96
C MET A 1 4.17 -11.53 -28.43
N LYS A 2 5.41 -11.82 -28.06
CA LYS A 2 6.38 -10.80 -27.65
C LYS A 2 6.88 -10.06 -28.89
N ASN A 3 7.13 -8.77 -28.77
CA ASN A 3 7.74 -7.99 -29.86
C ASN A 3 9.26 -8.08 -29.73
N ILE A 4 9.89 -8.84 -30.63
CA ILE A 4 11.34 -9.02 -30.71
C ILE A 4 11.84 -8.19 -31.89
N THR A 5 12.82 -7.33 -31.67
CA THR A 5 13.40 -6.51 -32.75
C THR A 5 14.10 -7.41 -33.77
N PRO A 6 14.15 -7.04 -35.06
CA PRO A 6 14.83 -7.83 -36.09
C PRO A 6 16.28 -8.16 -35.72
N ASP A 7 17.01 -7.21 -35.14
CA ASP A 7 18.40 -7.41 -34.72
C ASP A 7 18.53 -8.45 -33.59
N LEU A 8 17.64 -8.39 -32.60
CA LEU A 8 17.61 -9.39 -31.52
C LEU A 8 17.19 -10.77 -32.05
N GLN A 9 16.26 -10.83 -33.01
CA GLN A 9 15.86 -12.09 -33.62
C GLN A 9 17.02 -12.71 -34.41
N ALA A 10 17.74 -11.92 -35.21
CA ALA A 10 18.92 -12.40 -35.93
C ALA A 10 20.00 -12.92 -35.00
N HIS A 11 20.22 -12.25 -33.86
CA HIS A 11 21.15 -12.70 -32.81
C HIS A 11 20.72 -14.03 -32.16
N LEU A 12 19.41 -14.20 -31.93
CA LEU A 12 18.86 -15.46 -31.41
C LEU A 12 19.03 -16.61 -32.41
N ASP A 13 18.86 -16.33 -33.70
CA ASP A 13 18.94 -17.32 -34.78
C ASP A 13 20.40 -17.76 -35.08
N ASP A 14 21.41 -16.92 -34.78
CA ASP A 14 22.84 -17.23 -34.94
C ASP A 14 23.31 -18.40 -34.04
N GLY A 15 22.63 -18.64 -32.91
CA GLY A 15 22.91 -19.74 -32.00
C GLY A 15 24.04 -19.48 -31.00
N THR A 16 24.93 -18.51 -31.25
CA THR A 16 25.94 -18.02 -30.30
C THR A 16 25.39 -16.84 -29.49
N THR A 17 24.71 -17.12 -28.37
CA THR A 17 24.01 -16.06 -27.64
C THR A 17 24.85 -15.40 -26.54
N THR A 18 24.93 -14.08 -26.58
CA THR A 18 25.46 -13.21 -25.52
C THR A 18 24.34 -12.62 -24.66
N LEU A 19 23.43 -13.47 -24.18
CA LEU A 19 22.21 -13.01 -23.50
C LEU A 19 22.31 -13.14 -21.98
N ALA A 20 21.88 -12.10 -21.28
CA ALA A 20 21.72 -12.01 -19.84
C ALA A 20 20.24 -11.76 -19.47
N TRP A 21 19.89 -12.10 -18.24
CA TRP A 21 18.65 -11.70 -17.60
C TRP A 21 18.84 -10.42 -16.81
N CYS A 22 17.91 -9.48 -16.94
CA CYS A 22 17.88 -8.26 -16.15
C CYS A 22 16.52 -8.08 -15.48
N TRP A 23 16.52 -7.76 -14.19
CA TRP A 23 15.33 -7.48 -13.40
C TRP A 23 15.30 -6.01 -13.01
N ARG A 24 14.20 -5.34 -13.32
CA ARG A 24 13.93 -3.99 -12.82
C ARG A 24 12.84 -4.09 -11.77
N ILE A 25 13.08 -3.57 -10.58
CA ILE A 25 12.09 -3.48 -9.51
C ILE A 25 11.84 -2.01 -9.19
N ILE A 26 10.58 -1.59 -9.23
CA ILE A 26 10.17 -0.20 -8.99
C ILE A 26 9.26 -0.18 -7.76
N ARG A 27 9.73 0.47 -6.69
CA ARG A 27 8.94 0.65 -5.46
C ARG A 27 7.86 1.70 -5.66
N ALA A 28 6.85 1.67 -4.79
CA ALA A 28 5.75 2.63 -4.81
C ALA A 28 6.21 4.10 -4.61
N ASP A 29 7.38 4.31 -4.01
CA ASP A 29 8.01 5.63 -3.84
C ASP A 29 8.89 6.05 -5.04
N GLY A 30 8.87 5.28 -6.14
CA GLY A 30 9.58 5.58 -7.38
C GLY A 30 11.05 5.18 -7.40
N VAL A 31 11.60 4.68 -6.29
CA VAL A 31 12.98 4.18 -6.27
C VAL A 31 13.06 2.92 -7.13
N THR A 32 14.00 2.93 -8.08
CA THR A 32 14.21 1.85 -9.04
C THR A 32 15.49 1.09 -8.73
N PHE A 33 15.41 -0.22 -8.78
CA PHE A 33 16.50 -1.16 -8.57
C PHE A 33 16.65 -2.01 -9.82
N GLY A 34 17.89 -2.17 -10.30
CA GLY A 34 18.21 -3.02 -11.43
C GLY A 34 19.18 -4.11 -11.00
N PHE A 35 18.92 -5.35 -11.39
CA PHE A 35 19.78 -6.50 -11.12
C PHE A 35 20.04 -7.27 -12.42
N THR A 36 21.22 -7.88 -12.58
CA THR A 36 21.55 -8.72 -13.72
C THR A 36 22.27 -10.00 -13.30
N ASP A 37 22.07 -11.08 -14.07
CA ASP A 37 22.84 -12.33 -13.94
C ASP A 37 24.18 -12.28 -14.69
N HIS A 38 24.44 -11.19 -15.40
CA HIS A 38 25.75 -10.87 -15.97
C HIS A 38 26.73 -10.47 -14.86
N ASP A 39 28.02 -10.67 -15.11
CA ASP A 39 29.11 -10.33 -14.18
C ASP A 39 29.51 -8.85 -14.22
N ARG A 40 28.91 -8.06 -15.12
CA ARG A 40 29.12 -6.62 -15.25
C ARG A 40 27.80 -5.86 -15.26
N THR A 41 27.86 -4.61 -14.79
CA THR A 41 26.73 -3.70 -14.85
C THR A 41 26.26 -3.50 -16.29
N LEU A 42 24.96 -3.68 -16.51
CA LEU A 42 24.29 -3.34 -17.75
C LEU A 42 23.42 -2.11 -17.52
N SER A 43 23.33 -1.20 -18.48
CA SER A 43 22.54 0.04 -18.33
C SER A 43 21.62 0.23 -19.52
N PHE A 44 20.34 0.48 -19.26
CA PHE A 44 19.35 0.85 -20.27
C PHE A 44 18.10 1.49 -19.64
N ASP A 45 17.41 2.33 -20.41
CA ASP A 45 16.23 3.10 -20.01
C ASP A 45 16.40 3.82 -18.65
N GLY A 46 17.58 4.41 -18.43
CA GLY A 46 17.90 5.16 -17.21
C GLY A 46 18.07 4.31 -15.94
N THR A 47 18.13 2.99 -16.07
CA THR A 47 18.39 2.06 -14.96
C THR A 47 19.74 1.38 -15.15
N ASP A 48 20.55 1.39 -14.09
CA ASP A 48 21.72 0.52 -13.98
C ASP A 48 21.30 -0.80 -13.33
N PHE A 49 21.66 -1.90 -14.00
CA PHE A 49 21.44 -3.26 -13.56
C PHE A 49 22.75 -3.80 -13.02
N GLU A 50 22.85 -3.86 -11.69
CA GLU A 50 24.08 -4.25 -11.02
C GLU A 50 24.29 -5.77 -11.05
N PRO A 51 25.54 -6.24 -11.27
CA PRO A 51 25.85 -7.65 -11.25
C PRO A 51 25.76 -8.16 -9.82
N GLU A 52 25.03 -9.26 -9.66
CA GLU A 52 24.92 -10.06 -8.45
C GLU A 52 24.68 -9.29 -7.13
N SER A 53 23.39 -9.12 -6.84
CA SER A 53 22.88 -9.08 -5.47
C SER A 53 21.57 -9.91 -5.35
N GLY A 54 21.72 -11.21 -5.59
CA GLY A 54 20.82 -12.25 -5.05
C GLY A 54 19.73 -12.84 -5.95
N LEU A 55 19.45 -12.30 -7.14
CA LEU A 55 18.42 -12.83 -8.03
C LEU A 55 18.90 -14.07 -8.80
N THR A 56 18.74 -15.24 -8.20
CA THR A 56 18.73 -16.50 -8.96
C THR A 56 17.30 -16.77 -9.42
N ALA A 57 17.09 -16.81 -10.74
CA ALA A 57 15.79 -17.18 -11.30
C ALA A 57 15.51 -18.66 -11.03
N SER A 58 14.52 -18.96 -10.18
CA SER A 58 13.91 -20.28 -10.17
C SER A 58 13.06 -20.47 -11.44
N GLU A 59 12.71 -21.72 -11.74
CA GLU A 59 11.97 -22.12 -12.94
C GLU A 59 10.75 -21.21 -13.22
N VAL A 60 10.79 -20.49 -14.34
CA VAL A 60 9.68 -19.64 -14.80
C VAL A 60 8.64 -20.51 -15.47
N ARG A 61 7.53 -20.78 -14.79
CA ARG A 61 6.37 -21.46 -15.38
C ARG A 61 5.43 -20.45 -16.04
N SER A 62 4.87 -20.84 -17.19
CA SER A 62 3.91 -20.05 -17.95
C SER A 62 2.70 -20.92 -18.31
N GLY A 63 1.58 -20.73 -17.63
CA GLY A 63 0.25 -21.23 -18.00
C GLY A 63 -0.54 -20.24 -18.86
N SER A 64 -1.47 -20.74 -19.67
CA SER A 64 -2.41 -19.94 -20.47
C SER A 64 -3.73 -19.64 -19.76
N ASP A 65 -3.84 -19.99 -18.47
CA ASP A 65 -5.02 -19.76 -17.66
C ASP A 65 -4.89 -18.52 -16.77
N LEU A 66 -5.95 -18.21 -16.04
CA LEU A 66 -5.97 -17.12 -15.06
C LEU A 66 -5.50 -17.57 -13.67
N SER A 67 -4.91 -18.76 -13.54
CA SER A 67 -4.41 -19.26 -12.26
C SER A 67 -3.14 -18.51 -11.88
N VAL A 68 -3.09 -18.02 -10.64
CA VAL A 68 -1.90 -17.34 -10.11
C VAL A 68 -0.79 -18.37 -9.87
N ASP A 69 -1.16 -19.55 -9.38
CA ASP A 69 -0.25 -20.64 -8.96
C ASP A 69 0.66 -21.19 -10.08
N ALA A 70 0.31 -21.02 -11.36
CA ALA A 70 1.13 -21.48 -12.48
C ALA A 70 2.22 -20.48 -12.91
N GLN A 71 2.32 -19.32 -12.25
CA GLN A 71 3.14 -18.18 -12.70
C GLN A 71 4.14 -17.67 -11.65
N ASP A 72 4.30 -18.34 -10.52
CA ASP A 72 5.19 -17.88 -9.46
C ASP A 72 6.65 -18.10 -9.85
N ALA A 73 7.40 -16.99 -9.92
CA ALA A 73 8.86 -17.05 -9.90
C ALA A 73 9.31 -16.84 -8.45
N GLU A 74 9.89 -17.86 -7.84
CA GLU A 74 10.61 -17.72 -6.57
C GLU A 74 11.99 -17.12 -6.86
N GLY A 75 12.17 -15.85 -6.51
CA GLY A 75 13.47 -15.19 -6.57
C GLY A 75 14.05 -15.08 -5.17
N VAL A 76 15.31 -15.47 -5.00
CA VAL A 76 16.09 -15.00 -3.84
C VAL A 76 16.43 -13.53 -4.10
N LEU A 77 16.40 -12.69 -3.06
CA LEU A 77 16.86 -11.30 -3.10
C LEU A 77 17.83 -11.11 -1.94
N THR A 78 19.08 -10.81 -2.26
CA THR A 78 20.13 -10.51 -1.27
C THR A 78 20.93 -9.32 -1.78
N SER A 79 20.50 -8.13 -1.41
CA SER A 79 21.17 -6.88 -1.72
C SER A 79 21.30 -6.06 -0.46
N ASP A 80 22.45 -5.42 -0.27
CA ASP A 80 22.65 -4.38 0.75
C ASP A 80 21.71 -3.18 0.53
N ARG A 81 21.17 -3.02 -0.68
CA ARG A 81 20.15 -2.02 -1.01
C ARG A 81 18.73 -2.43 -0.60
N ILE A 82 18.51 -3.73 -0.34
CA ILE A 82 17.24 -4.27 0.17
C ILE A 82 17.40 -4.48 1.67
N THR A 83 17.08 -3.46 2.45
CA THR A 83 17.20 -3.53 3.91
C THR A 83 16.00 -4.25 4.53
N GLU A 84 16.24 -5.01 5.60
CA GLU A 84 15.17 -5.65 6.38
C GLU A 84 14.16 -4.61 6.90
N THR A 85 14.65 -3.43 7.30
CA THR A 85 13.81 -2.31 7.70
C THR A 85 12.86 -1.89 6.59
N ASP A 86 13.31 -1.77 5.34
CA ASP A 86 12.43 -1.39 4.23
C ASP A 86 11.38 -2.46 3.90
N ILE A 87 11.72 -3.74 4.08
CA ILE A 87 10.76 -4.85 3.94
C ILE A 87 9.69 -4.78 5.02
N LEU A 88 10.09 -4.64 6.29
CA LEU A 88 9.13 -4.53 7.41
C LEU A 88 8.25 -3.30 7.30
N ASP A 89 8.81 -2.21 6.77
CA ASP A 89 8.11 -0.95 6.52
C ASP A 89 7.22 -1.04 5.25
N GLY A 90 7.08 -2.21 4.62
CA GLY A 90 6.18 -2.45 3.49
C GLY A 90 6.56 -1.74 2.19
N ARG A 91 7.81 -1.29 2.03
CA ARG A 91 8.25 -0.52 0.83
C ARG A 91 8.28 -1.34 -0.44
N TRP A 92 8.35 -2.65 -0.28
CA TRP A 92 8.42 -3.64 -1.35
C TRP A 92 7.05 -4.24 -1.68
N ASP A 93 6.01 -3.89 -0.90
CA ASP A 93 4.66 -4.39 -1.13
C ASP A 93 4.16 -3.92 -2.50
N ASN A 94 3.77 -4.88 -3.34
CA ASN A 94 3.29 -4.64 -4.70
C ASN A 94 4.27 -3.82 -5.57
N ALA A 95 5.58 -3.87 -5.27
CA ALA A 95 6.59 -3.24 -6.12
C ALA A 95 6.56 -3.86 -7.52
N GLU A 96 6.58 -3.03 -8.56
CA GLU A 96 6.53 -3.51 -9.95
C GLU A 96 7.82 -4.24 -10.30
N VAL A 97 7.69 -5.39 -10.96
CA VAL A 97 8.83 -6.20 -11.43
C VAL A 97 8.75 -6.34 -12.93
N GLU A 98 9.82 -5.96 -13.61
CA GLU A 98 10.05 -6.23 -15.02
C GLU A 98 11.20 -7.21 -15.19
N VAL A 99 11.00 -8.25 -16.00
CA VAL A 99 12.03 -9.24 -16.33
C VAL A 99 12.37 -9.10 -17.80
N TRP A 100 13.62 -8.81 -18.10
CA TRP A 100 14.16 -8.55 -19.43
C TRP A 100 15.14 -9.64 -19.85
N ARG A 101 15.11 -9.99 -21.13
CA ARG A 101 16.20 -10.73 -21.78
C ARG A 101 16.99 -9.73 -22.61
N VAL A 102 18.29 -9.59 -22.34
CA VAL A 102 19.15 -8.51 -22.86
C VAL A 102 20.39 -9.11 -23.49
N ASN A 103 20.80 -8.65 -24.67
CA ASN A 103 22.12 -8.92 -25.19
C ASN A 103 23.14 -8.05 -24.43
N TRP A 104 24.02 -8.65 -23.63
CA TRP A 104 25.01 -7.90 -22.85
C TRP A 104 26.10 -7.26 -23.72
N ALA A 105 26.26 -7.68 -24.98
CA ALA A 105 27.16 -7.04 -25.94
C ALA A 105 26.55 -5.78 -26.58
N ASP A 106 25.21 -5.69 -26.63
CA ASP A 106 24.46 -4.54 -27.13
C ASP A 106 23.10 -4.46 -26.41
N ASN A 107 23.02 -3.62 -25.38
CA ASN A 107 21.81 -3.46 -24.56
C ASN A 107 20.60 -2.92 -25.35
N GLY A 108 20.81 -2.40 -26.57
CA GLY A 108 19.74 -2.04 -27.49
C GLY A 108 18.90 -3.25 -27.91
N GLN A 109 19.52 -4.43 -27.96
CA GLN A 109 18.88 -5.69 -28.31
C GLN A 109 18.33 -6.36 -27.04
N ARG A 110 17.09 -6.02 -26.68
CA ARG A 110 16.41 -6.55 -25.50
C ARG A 110 14.93 -6.75 -25.72
N VAL A 111 14.33 -7.61 -24.91
CA VAL A 111 12.88 -7.87 -24.93
C VAL A 111 12.34 -8.01 -23.50
N LEU A 112 11.20 -7.37 -23.23
CA LEU A 112 10.48 -7.51 -21.96
C LEU A 112 9.79 -8.88 -21.92
N MET A 113 10.31 -9.78 -21.09
CA MET A 113 9.82 -11.15 -20.95
C MET A 113 8.63 -11.24 -20.01
N ARG A 114 8.59 -10.46 -18.93
CA ARG A 114 7.47 -10.47 -17.99
C ARG A 114 7.33 -9.14 -17.26
N ARG A 115 6.10 -8.80 -16.92
CA ARG A 115 5.76 -7.78 -15.93
C ARG A 115 4.91 -8.41 -14.85
N GLY A 116 5.17 -8.05 -13.60
CA GLY A 116 4.46 -8.53 -12.43
C GLY A 116 4.64 -7.58 -11.27
N ALA A 117 4.30 -8.04 -10.07
CA ALA A 117 4.55 -7.31 -8.85
C ALA A 117 5.09 -8.25 -7.76
N ILE A 118 5.83 -7.70 -6.82
CA ILE A 118 6.24 -8.44 -5.62
C ILE A 118 4.99 -8.80 -4.82
N GLY A 119 4.82 -10.09 -4.58
CA GLY A 119 3.81 -10.69 -3.73
C GLY A 119 4.35 -10.97 -2.33
N GLN A 120 4.24 -12.21 -1.86
CA GLN A 120 4.74 -12.56 -0.54
C GLN A 120 6.26 -12.52 -0.50
N ILE A 121 6.82 -11.86 0.51
CA ILE A 121 8.24 -11.97 0.86
C ILE A 121 8.38 -12.91 2.06
N ARG A 122 9.14 -13.99 1.89
CA ARG A 122 9.47 -14.96 2.94
C ARG A 122 10.90 -14.76 3.40
N ARG A 123 11.11 -14.75 4.72
CA ARG A 123 12.44 -14.58 5.32
C ARG A 123 13.08 -15.94 5.62
N GLY A 124 14.22 -16.20 4.98
CA GLY A 124 15.16 -17.25 5.37
C GLY A 124 16.20 -16.73 6.39
N ARG A 125 17.15 -17.58 6.79
CA ARG A 125 18.23 -17.18 7.73
C ARG A 125 19.27 -16.23 7.14
N LEU A 126 19.52 -16.31 5.83
CA LEU A 126 20.59 -15.58 5.14
C LEU A 126 20.09 -14.78 3.93
N ALA A 127 18.81 -14.96 3.57
CA ALA A 127 18.25 -14.41 2.36
C ALA A 127 16.73 -14.26 2.47
N PHE A 128 16.17 -13.35 1.67
CA PHE A 128 14.74 -13.23 1.48
C PHE A 128 14.35 -13.88 0.15
N VAL A 129 13.16 -14.47 0.10
CA VAL A 129 12.55 -14.99 -1.12
C VAL A 129 11.33 -14.14 -1.41
N ALA A 130 11.30 -13.48 -2.56
CA ALA A 130 10.13 -12.74 -3.03
C ALA A 130 9.43 -13.53 -4.13
N GLU A 131 8.13 -13.72 -3.93
CA GLU A 131 7.22 -14.22 -4.96
C GLU A 131 6.95 -13.11 -5.97
N VAL A 132 7.11 -13.37 -7.27
CA VAL A 132 6.67 -12.43 -8.32
C VAL A 132 5.33 -12.89 -8.88
N ARG A 133 4.28 -12.12 -8.57
CA ARG A 133 2.92 -12.38 -9.04
C ARG A 133 2.69 -11.80 -10.42
N SER A 134 1.97 -12.53 -11.26
CA SER A 134 1.51 -12.02 -12.54
C SER A 134 0.41 -10.95 -12.35
N LEU A 135 0.17 -10.16 -13.41
CA LEU A 135 -0.92 -9.19 -13.43
C LEU A 135 -2.32 -9.82 -13.25
N ALA A 136 -2.46 -11.14 -13.47
CA ALA A 136 -3.72 -11.85 -13.29
C ALA A 136 -4.18 -11.90 -11.81
N HIS A 137 -3.25 -11.76 -10.85
CA HIS A 137 -3.60 -11.70 -9.43
C HIS A 137 -4.66 -10.61 -9.13
N VAL A 138 -4.60 -9.47 -9.82
CA VAL A 138 -5.56 -8.37 -9.66
C VAL A 138 -6.98 -8.81 -10.07
N LEU A 139 -7.10 -9.68 -11.08
CA LEU A 139 -8.39 -10.17 -11.57
C LEU A 139 -9.05 -11.19 -10.62
N GLY A 140 -8.26 -11.84 -9.76
CA GLY A 140 -8.75 -12.77 -8.75
C GLY A 140 -9.29 -12.09 -7.48
N GLN A 141 -9.14 -10.77 -7.35
CA GLN A 141 -9.58 -10.05 -6.17
C GLN A 141 -11.10 -9.93 -6.12
N THR A 142 -11.68 -10.16 -4.95
CA THR A 142 -13.12 -9.94 -4.75
C THR A 142 -13.36 -8.43 -4.69
N VAL A 143 -13.95 -7.89 -5.76
CA VAL A 143 -14.33 -6.48 -5.85
C VAL A 143 -15.84 -6.38 -5.78
N GLY A 144 -16.34 -5.55 -4.87
CA GLY A 144 -17.77 -5.36 -4.69
C GLY A 144 -18.07 -4.50 -3.48
N ARG A 145 -19.35 -4.19 -3.31
CA ARG A 145 -19.86 -3.47 -2.15
C ARG A 145 -20.77 -4.39 -1.38
N THR A 146 -20.69 -4.30 -0.06
CA THR A 146 -21.61 -4.99 0.85
C THR A 146 -22.63 -4.00 1.37
N PHE A 147 -23.90 -4.41 1.44
CA PHE A 147 -24.91 -3.64 2.14
C PHE A 147 -24.64 -3.71 3.65
N GLN A 148 -24.18 -2.60 4.23
CA GLN A 148 -23.86 -2.48 5.65
C GLN A 148 -24.34 -1.12 6.17
N ALA A 149 -24.55 -1.01 7.48
CA ALA A 149 -25.01 0.23 8.11
C ALA A 149 -23.96 1.36 8.02
N THR A 150 -22.68 1.01 8.12
CA THR A 150 -21.55 1.93 8.09
C THR A 150 -21.20 2.38 6.67
N CYS A 151 -20.51 3.52 6.58
CA CYS A 151 -20.04 4.05 5.32
C CYS A 151 -18.92 3.19 4.70
N ASP A 152 -19.21 2.80 3.47
CA ASP A 152 -18.33 2.40 2.37
C ASP A 152 -17.01 3.06 2.02
N ALA A 153 -17.02 4.39 2.17
CA ALA A 153 -16.12 5.28 1.45
C ALA A 153 -14.89 5.57 2.28
N ALA A 154 -13.74 5.71 1.62
CA ALA A 154 -12.58 6.31 2.27
C ALA A 154 -12.88 7.81 2.45
N LEU A 155 -12.50 8.36 3.61
CA LEU A 155 -12.76 9.77 3.89
C LEU A 155 -11.97 10.62 2.89
N GLY A 156 -12.66 11.51 2.18
CA GLY A 156 -12.07 12.35 1.13
C GLY A 156 -11.83 11.64 -0.21
N ASP A 157 -12.24 10.38 -0.39
CA ASP A 157 -12.28 9.76 -1.72
C ASP A 157 -13.32 10.43 -2.61
N ALA A 158 -13.32 10.12 -3.91
CA ALA A 158 -14.27 10.70 -4.87
C ALA A 158 -15.75 10.40 -4.55
N ARG A 159 -16.04 9.33 -3.79
CA ARG A 159 -17.41 8.97 -3.40
C ARG A 159 -17.86 9.76 -2.17
N CYS A 160 -16.92 10.12 -1.29
CA CYS A 160 -17.11 10.92 -0.09
C CYS A 160 -17.11 12.42 -0.42
N GLY A 161 -16.08 12.93 -1.08
CA GLY A 161 -15.96 14.33 -1.52
C GLY A 161 -15.63 15.34 -0.42
N VAL A 162 -15.37 14.92 0.82
CA VAL A 162 -14.88 15.82 1.89
C VAL A 162 -13.48 16.31 1.54
N ASP A 163 -13.27 17.62 1.54
CA ASP A 163 -11.94 18.21 1.35
C ASP A 163 -11.11 18.10 2.63
N LEU A 164 -10.20 17.12 2.68
CA LEU A 164 -9.27 16.94 3.79
C LEU A 164 -8.09 17.93 3.80
N VAL A 165 -8.02 18.86 2.85
CA VAL A 165 -7.05 19.96 2.85
C VAL A 165 -7.59 21.16 3.62
N ASP A 166 -8.90 21.25 3.83
CA ASP A 166 -9.53 22.27 4.68
C ASP A 166 -8.90 22.27 6.08
N PRO A 167 -8.45 23.42 6.61
CA PRO A 167 -7.87 23.54 7.95
C PRO A 167 -8.77 23.03 9.08
N THR A 168 -10.09 22.97 8.86
CA THR A 168 -11.05 22.36 9.80
C THR A 168 -10.78 20.87 9.98
N PHE A 169 -10.28 20.19 8.95
CA PHE A 169 -10.00 18.76 8.94
C PHE A 169 -8.50 18.44 8.90
N LYS A 170 -7.64 19.45 8.95
CA LYS A 170 -6.19 19.32 8.82
C LYS A 170 -5.46 20.14 9.89
N GLY A 171 -4.58 19.48 10.63
CA GLY A 171 -3.66 20.09 11.56
C GLY A 171 -2.21 19.83 11.18
N THR A 172 -1.30 20.55 11.82
CA THR A 172 0.14 20.27 11.81
C THR A 172 0.66 20.28 13.23
N GLY A 173 1.55 19.34 13.56
CA GLY A 173 2.10 19.22 14.90
C GLY A 173 3.54 18.75 14.88
N ALA A 174 4.15 18.76 16.05
CA ALA A 174 5.46 18.19 16.29
C ALA A 174 5.42 17.35 17.56
N VAL A 175 6.11 16.21 17.52
CA VAL A 175 6.28 15.32 18.66
C VAL A 175 7.04 16.05 19.77
N ILE A 176 6.53 15.95 20.99
CA ILE A 176 7.22 16.44 22.20
C ILE A 176 8.00 15.26 22.79
N ASP A 177 7.28 14.27 23.33
CA ASP A 177 7.86 13.09 23.97
C ASP A 177 7.16 11.80 23.52
N LEU A 178 7.94 10.73 23.41
CA LEU A 178 7.41 9.39 23.23
C LEU A 178 6.92 8.86 24.59
N LEU A 179 5.65 8.45 24.67
CA LEU A 179 5.05 7.89 25.89
C LEU A 179 5.14 6.37 25.89
N ARG A 180 4.92 5.75 24.73
CA ARG A 180 5.02 4.30 24.44
C ARG A 180 5.39 4.10 22.97
N ASP A 181 5.64 2.86 22.56
CA ASP A 181 5.93 2.45 21.17
C ASP A 181 4.94 3.01 20.12
N ARG A 182 3.68 3.20 20.49
CA ARG A 182 2.60 3.69 19.63
C ARG A 182 2.01 5.04 20.05
N ALA A 183 2.46 5.61 21.17
CA ALA A 183 1.82 6.77 21.77
C ALA A 183 2.83 7.87 22.07
N PHE A 184 2.50 9.10 21.70
CA PHE A 184 3.36 10.27 21.92
C PHE A 184 2.54 11.51 22.27
N SER A 185 3.16 12.44 22.98
CA SER A 185 2.63 13.78 23.18
C SER A 185 3.04 14.68 22.02
N ALA A 186 2.16 15.62 21.65
CA ALA A 186 2.37 16.51 20.51
C ALA A 186 1.87 17.92 20.79
N SER A 187 2.54 18.87 20.16
CA SER A 187 2.17 20.28 20.12
C SER A 187 1.45 20.63 18.80
N GLY A 188 0.87 21.83 18.72
CA GLY A 188 0.27 22.36 17.48
C GLY A 188 -1.19 21.98 17.24
N LEU A 189 -1.78 21.15 18.11
CA LEU A 189 -3.16 20.64 17.95
C LEU A 189 -4.16 21.22 18.97
N GLY A 190 -3.74 22.19 19.79
CA GLY A 190 -4.57 22.75 20.86
C GLY A 190 -5.85 23.48 20.42
N SER A 191 -5.99 23.80 19.12
CA SER A 191 -7.21 24.39 18.56
C SER A 191 -8.29 23.37 18.19
N PHE A 192 -7.99 22.07 18.24
CA PHE A 192 -8.93 21.00 17.89
C PHE A 192 -9.52 20.36 19.15
N ASN A 193 -10.73 19.81 19.05
CA ASN A 193 -11.33 19.08 20.15
C ASN A 193 -10.68 17.71 20.35
N SER A 194 -10.74 17.17 21.57
CA SER A 194 -10.42 15.76 21.82
C SER A 194 -11.25 14.85 20.91
N GLY A 195 -10.65 13.78 20.42
CA GLY A 195 -11.26 12.84 19.48
C GLY A 195 -11.36 13.33 18.02
N TRP A 196 -11.01 14.59 17.72
CA TRP A 196 -11.13 15.13 16.35
C TRP A 196 -10.33 14.35 15.31
N PHE A 197 -9.19 13.78 15.69
CA PHE A 197 -8.32 13.01 14.80
C PHE A 197 -8.41 11.49 15.02
N THR A 198 -9.29 11.01 15.91
CA THR A 198 -9.51 9.56 16.11
C THR A 198 -10.08 8.93 14.84
N PHE A 199 -9.52 7.80 14.41
CA PHE A 199 -9.72 7.15 13.09
C PHE A 199 -9.28 8.01 11.89
N GLY A 200 -8.40 8.97 12.14
CA GLY A 200 -7.74 9.79 11.14
C GLY A 200 -6.34 9.28 10.84
N THR A 201 -5.55 10.12 10.19
CA THR A 201 -4.18 9.75 9.81
C THR A 201 -3.18 10.82 10.17
N VAL A 202 -2.00 10.40 10.61
CA VAL A 202 -0.77 11.21 10.64
C VAL A 202 0.03 10.92 9.38
N GLU A 203 0.54 11.96 8.73
CA GLU A 203 1.53 11.90 7.67
C GLU A 203 2.80 12.62 8.16
N TRP A 204 3.90 11.88 8.29
CA TRP A 204 5.15 12.40 8.82
C TRP A 204 5.85 13.30 7.80
N THR A 205 6.21 14.51 8.23
CA THR A 205 6.91 15.52 7.42
C THR A 205 8.32 15.82 7.91
N GLY A 206 8.71 15.25 9.06
CA GLY A 206 10.08 15.26 9.59
C GLY A 206 10.48 13.91 10.20
N GLY A 207 11.76 13.76 10.50
CA GLY A 207 12.31 12.57 11.17
C GLY A 207 12.57 11.37 10.27
N ALA A 208 12.72 10.20 10.89
CA ALA A 208 13.01 8.95 10.18
C ALA A 208 11.81 8.40 9.38
N ASN A 209 10.61 8.89 9.68
CA ASN A 209 9.34 8.41 9.10
C ASN A 209 8.83 9.29 7.95
N VAL A 210 9.57 10.30 7.47
CA VAL A 210 9.10 11.23 6.41
C VAL A 210 8.42 10.50 5.24
N GLY A 211 7.22 10.99 4.87
CA GLY A 211 6.39 10.43 3.81
C GLY A 211 5.54 9.22 4.22
N ARG A 212 5.69 8.73 5.47
CA ARG A 212 4.85 7.65 6.00
C ARG A 212 3.54 8.17 6.53
N GLN A 213 2.50 7.38 6.30
CA GLN A 213 1.19 7.58 6.90
C GLN A 213 0.95 6.52 7.98
N ALA A 214 0.32 6.91 9.08
CA ALA A 214 -0.14 6.01 10.14
C ALA A 214 -1.54 6.37 10.60
N GLU A 215 -2.35 5.37 10.93
CA GLU A 215 -3.70 5.56 11.44
C GLU A 215 -3.71 5.87 12.93
N ILE A 216 -4.66 6.68 13.37
CA ILE A 216 -4.81 7.10 14.76
C ILE A 216 -5.98 6.34 15.39
N ILE A 217 -5.76 5.67 16.51
CA ILE A 217 -6.82 5.02 17.27
C ILE A 217 -7.33 5.87 18.44
N ALA A 218 -6.51 6.80 18.94
CA ALA A 218 -6.94 7.76 19.96
C ALA A 218 -6.23 9.11 19.80
N HIS A 219 -6.99 10.18 20.04
CA HIS A 219 -6.52 11.56 20.12
C HIS A 219 -7.14 12.20 21.35
N ASP A 220 -6.35 12.42 22.39
CA ASP A 220 -6.76 13.11 23.61
C ASP A 220 -6.10 14.48 23.67
N LEU A 221 -6.75 15.45 24.32
CA LEU A 221 -6.21 16.79 24.51
C LEU A 221 -6.30 17.18 26.00
N THR A 222 -5.17 17.56 26.59
CA THR A 222 -5.09 18.08 27.98
C THR A 222 -4.22 19.33 27.99
N ASP A 223 -4.74 20.45 28.48
CA ASP A 223 -4.03 21.74 28.57
C ASP A 223 -3.33 22.17 27.26
N GLY A 224 -3.95 21.88 26.11
CA GLY A 224 -3.43 22.23 24.78
C GLY A 224 -2.34 21.28 24.24
N ILE A 225 -1.96 20.26 25.01
CA ILE A 225 -1.06 19.18 24.58
C ILE A 225 -1.90 18.00 24.12
N ALA A 226 -1.64 17.53 22.91
CA ALA A 226 -2.30 16.36 22.37
C ALA A 226 -1.55 15.09 22.76
N VAL A 227 -2.28 14.01 23.05
CA VAL A 227 -1.75 12.66 23.13
C VAL A 227 -2.34 11.86 21.98
N LEU A 228 -1.47 11.38 21.10
CA LEU A 228 -1.86 10.58 19.94
C LEU A 228 -1.44 9.13 20.16
N THR A 229 -2.35 8.20 19.91
CA THR A 229 -2.05 6.76 19.87
C THR A 229 -2.28 6.25 18.45
N LEU A 230 -1.24 5.68 17.85
CA LEU A 230 -1.28 5.08 16.53
C LEU A 230 -1.89 3.68 16.59
N LEU A 231 -2.53 3.24 15.50
CA LEU A 231 -3.09 1.89 15.37
C LEU A 231 -2.00 0.80 15.37
N GLU A 232 -0.85 1.10 14.79
CA GLU A 232 0.29 0.19 14.72
C GLU A 232 1.56 0.91 15.16
N ALA A 233 2.53 0.14 15.65
CA ALA A 233 3.84 0.68 16.00
C ALA A 233 4.62 0.98 14.72
N PRO A 234 5.15 2.21 14.53
CA PRO A 234 6.00 2.49 13.39
C PRO A 234 7.25 1.61 13.40
N VAL A 235 7.65 1.14 12.22
CA VAL A 235 8.88 0.33 12.06
C VAL A 235 10.12 1.15 12.39
N ARG A 236 10.11 2.44 12.05
CA ARG A 236 11.20 3.38 12.37
C ARG A 236 10.81 4.20 13.58
N SER A 237 11.76 4.42 14.49
CA SER A 237 11.51 5.15 15.73
C SER A 237 10.99 6.56 15.49
N ILE A 238 10.01 6.98 16.30
CA ILE A 238 9.60 8.37 16.43
C ILE A 238 10.57 9.07 17.38
N ALA A 239 11.02 10.27 17.04
CA ALA A 239 11.84 11.13 17.88
C ALA A 239 11.14 12.44 18.23
N GLY A 240 11.61 13.10 19.28
CA GLY A 240 11.16 14.45 19.63
C GLY A 240 11.46 15.43 18.48
N SER A 241 10.56 16.40 18.28
CA SER A 241 10.54 17.36 17.17
C SER A 241 10.24 16.77 15.78
N ASP A 242 9.95 15.47 15.66
CA ASP A 242 9.44 14.92 14.40
C ASP A 242 8.13 15.62 14.04
N ALA A 243 8.13 16.29 12.89
CA ALA A 243 6.99 17.06 12.39
C ALA A 243 6.02 16.16 11.63
N PHE A 244 4.74 16.53 11.66
CA PHE A 244 3.71 15.81 10.92
C PHE A 244 2.52 16.70 10.51
N THR A 245 1.81 16.26 9.49
CA THR A 245 0.45 16.70 9.16
C THR A 245 -0.54 15.66 9.67
N ILE A 246 -1.66 16.10 10.24
CA ILE A 246 -2.71 15.22 10.76
C ILE A 246 -4.04 15.54 10.10
N ARG A 247 -4.82 14.51 9.77
CA ARG A 247 -6.12 14.64 9.10
C ARG A 247 -7.22 14.04 9.95
N ALA A 248 -8.37 14.70 9.98
CA ALA A 248 -9.53 14.31 10.78
C ALA A 248 -9.98 12.88 10.46
N GLY A 249 -10.44 12.16 11.48
CA GLY A 249 -10.93 10.81 11.31
C GLY A 249 -12.43 10.68 11.13
N CYS A 250 -12.86 9.53 10.63
CA CYS A 250 -14.27 9.21 10.39
C CYS A 250 -14.55 7.76 10.83
N ASP A 251 -15.45 7.62 11.81
CA ASP A 251 -15.93 6.34 12.35
C ASP A 251 -16.93 5.61 11.42
N LYS A 252 -17.14 6.15 10.22
CA LYS A 252 -18.05 5.65 9.19
C LYS A 252 -19.53 5.67 9.59
N ARG A 253 -19.92 6.38 10.66
CA ARG A 253 -21.31 6.50 11.09
C ARG A 253 -22.00 7.71 10.47
N ILE A 254 -23.32 7.63 10.27
CA ILE A 254 -24.10 8.71 9.64
C ILE A 254 -24.15 9.95 10.55
N GLU A 255 -24.18 9.76 11.87
CA GLU A 255 -24.20 10.82 12.87
C GLU A 255 -22.94 11.68 12.75
N THR A 256 -21.77 11.04 12.69
CA THR A 256 -20.49 11.71 12.49
C THR A 256 -20.41 12.36 11.10
N CYS A 257 -20.89 11.67 10.05
CA CYS A 257 -20.94 12.20 8.70
C CYS A 257 -21.76 13.50 8.62
N SER A 258 -22.87 13.57 9.34
CA SER A 258 -23.73 14.74 9.42
C SER A 258 -23.13 15.83 10.31
N ALA A 259 -22.75 15.50 11.55
CA ALA A 259 -22.37 16.48 12.55
C ALA A 259 -20.97 17.08 12.32
N LYS A 260 -20.00 16.25 11.91
CA LYS A 260 -18.62 16.67 11.74
C LYS A 260 -18.32 17.17 10.32
N PHE A 261 -18.91 16.53 9.31
CA PHE A 261 -18.58 16.78 7.91
C PHE A 261 -19.71 17.41 7.10
N ALA A 262 -20.92 17.51 7.65
CA ALA A 262 -22.12 17.97 6.93
C ALA A 262 -22.33 17.28 5.56
N ASN A 263 -21.99 15.99 5.46
CA ASN A 263 -21.82 15.30 4.18
C ASN A 263 -22.74 14.08 4.00
N THR A 264 -23.91 14.09 4.62
CA THR A 264 -24.88 12.99 4.56
C THR A 264 -25.29 12.62 3.13
N ALA A 265 -25.34 13.60 2.21
CA ALA A 265 -25.68 13.38 0.81
C ALA A 265 -24.72 12.42 0.08
N ASN A 266 -23.46 12.34 0.52
CA ASN A 266 -22.44 11.45 -0.04
C ASN A 266 -22.17 10.23 0.86
N PHE A 267 -23.01 9.98 1.87
CA PHE A 267 -22.92 8.78 2.68
C PHE A 267 -23.15 7.54 1.80
N ARG A 268 -22.25 6.55 1.90
CA ARG A 268 -22.27 5.34 1.07
C ARG A 268 -22.68 4.08 1.83
N GLY A 269 -23.09 4.20 3.09
CA GLY A 269 -23.69 3.11 3.86
C GLY A 269 -25.22 3.09 3.78
N PHE A 270 -25.81 2.14 4.48
CA PHE A 270 -27.26 1.92 4.56
C PHE A 270 -27.71 1.95 6.03
N PRO A 271 -27.81 3.13 6.65
CA PRO A 271 -27.95 3.28 8.10
C PRO A 271 -29.24 2.68 8.66
N HIS A 272 -30.25 2.49 7.81
CA HIS A 272 -31.55 1.94 8.17
C HIS A 272 -31.75 0.50 7.68
N ILE A 273 -30.68 -0.19 7.27
CA ILE A 273 -30.80 -1.58 6.85
C ILE A 273 -31.33 -2.44 8.02
N PRO A 274 -32.48 -3.10 7.89
CA PRO A 274 -33.00 -3.93 8.97
C PRO A 274 -32.08 -5.13 9.22
N GLY A 275 -31.89 -5.48 10.49
CA GLY A 275 -31.16 -6.70 10.86
C GLY A 275 -31.90 -7.98 10.45
N GLN A 276 -31.23 -9.12 10.53
CA GLN A 276 -31.81 -10.44 10.19
C GLN A 276 -33.08 -10.74 10.98
N ASP A 277 -33.16 -10.28 12.23
CA ASP A 277 -34.35 -10.44 13.08
C ASP A 277 -35.60 -9.84 12.45
N ALA A 278 -35.49 -8.72 11.71
CA ALA A 278 -36.62 -8.10 11.05
C ALA A 278 -37.19 -8.98 9.92
N VAL A 279 -36.35 -9.79 9.27
CA VAL A 279 -36.76 -10.72 8.20
C VAL A 279 -37.56 -11.91 8.78
N LEU A 280 -37.25 -12.33 10.00
CA LEU A 280 -37.91 -13.46 10.67
C LEU A 280 -39.16 -13.05 11.46
N ARG A 281 -39.41 -11.74 11.63
CA ARG A 281 -40.60 -11.24 12.35
C ARG A 281 -41.87 -11.47 11.54
N TYR A 282 -42.90 -11.97 12.21
CA TYR A 282 -44.27 -11.99 11.71
C TYR A 282 -45.10 -10.94 12.46
N ALA A 283 -46.12 -10.39 11.80
CA ALA A 283 -46.99 -9.40 12.41
C ALA A 283 -47.87 -10.03 13.52
N THR A 284 -47.80 -9.50 14.73
CA THR A 284 -48.66 -9.87 15.86
C THR A 284 -49.71 -8.79 16.12
N LYS A 285 -50.91 -9.14 16.61
CA LYS A 285 -51.97 -8.14 16.87
C LYS A 285 -51.58 -7.12 17.96
N ASP A 286 -50.73 -7.52 18.90
CA ASP A 286 -50.29 -6.68 20.01
C ASP A 286 -49.00 -5.87 19.68
N GLY A 287 -48.57 -5.90 18.42
CA GLY A 287 -47.39 -5.17 17.94
C GLY A 287 -47.66 -3.69 17.69
N ARG A 288 -46.61 -2.87 17.74
CA ARG A 288 -46.67 -1.43 17.43
C ARG A 288 -46.62 -1.21 15.91
N HIS A 289 -47.79 -1.16 15.27
CA HIS A 289 -47.95 -1.02 13.81
C HIS A 289 -48.30 0.42 13.39
N GLU A 290 -47.58 1.40 13.95
CA GLU A 290 -47.89 2.83 13.79
C GLU A 290 -47.06 3.53 12.70
N GLY A 291 -46.16 2.80 12.02
CA GLY A 291 -45.31 3.36 10.96
C GLY A 291 -44.15 4.25 11.45
N SER A 292 -43.71 4.09 12.70
CA SER A 292 -42.53 4.76 13.24
C SER A 292 -41.22 4.18 12.70
N VAL A 293 -40.12 4.92 12.86
CA VAL A 293 -38.76 4.38 12.65
C VAL A 293 -38.58 3.14 13.53
N LEU A 294 -38.08 2.05 12.92
CA LEU A 294 -37.81 0.77 13.58
C LEU A 294 -36.53 0.80 14.42
#